data_AF-A0AAN0IWL6-F1
#
_entry.id   AF-A0AAN0IWL6-F1
#
_cell.length_a   1.000
_cell.length_b   1.000
_cell.length_c   1.000
_cell.angle_alpha   90.00
_cell.angle_beta   90.00
_cell.angle_gamma   90.00
#
_symmetry.space_group_name_H-M   'P 1'
#
loop_
_entity.id
_entity.type
_entity.pdbx_description
1 polymer ?
#
loop_
_entity_poly.entity_id
_entity_poly.type
_entity_poly.pdbx_seq_one_letter_code
_entity_poly.pdbx_strand_id
1 'polypeptide(L)'
;MESSILLFLGSLLLHAAIGQYNVDDSGGTGPKFDGIGGLSGGGATSRLLPSYSTEAVSQIFDLLFKPNFAASLQICKVEIGGDGQSTDGTESSHMHSQDDENYHRGYEWWIMTEAKKRNPNIKLYGLSWAYPAWVGNGSGSPYKYPELTAGYIVKWIQGAKSTYGLT
;
A
#
# COMPACT_ATOMS: atom_id res chain seq x y z
N MET A 1 -0.35 33.92 75.01
CA MET A 1 0.23 32.57 75.12
C MET A 1 -0.53 31.69 74.15
N GLU A 2 -0.20 31.85 72.87
CA GLU A 2 0.57 30.90 72.03
C GLU A 2 -0.41 30.03 71.22
N SER A 3 -0.52 30.31 69.92
CA SER A 3 0.11 29.52 68.85
C SER A 3 -0.75 28.31 68.50
N SER A 4 -1.44 28.25 67.36
CA SER A 4 -0.82 27.90 66.08
C SER A 4 -1.80 28.31 64.96
N ILE A 5 -1.54 29.41 64.26
CA ILE A 5 -0.90 29.45 62.93
C ILE A 5 -1.66 28.60 61.90
N LEU A 6 -2.52 29.33 61.17
CA LEU A 6 -3.04 29.01 59.84
C LEU A 6 -1.91 28.47 58.94
N LEU A 7 -2.01 27.22 58.50
CA LEU A 7 -1.31 26.75 57.31
C LEU A 7 -2.19 27.03 56.10
N PHE A 8 -2.00 28.21 55.53
CA PHE A 8 -2.56 28.61 54.25
C PHE A 8 -1.50 28.42 53.15
N LEU A 9 -1.97 28.01 51.97
CA LEU A 9 -1.35 28.17 50.65
C LEU A 9 -0.04 27.43 50.37
N GLY A 10 -0.13 26.43 49.50
CA GLY A 10 1.05 25.89 48.84
C GLY A 10 0.87 24.69 47.94
N SER A 11 -0.35 24.33 47.51
CA SER A 11 -0.48 23.44 46.34
C SER A 11 -0.08 24.24 45.10
N LEU A 12 1.23 24.24 44.81
CA LEU A 12 1.81 24.73 43.58
C LEU A 12 1.24 23.86 42.45
N LEU A 13 0.11 24.27 41.89
CA LEU A 13 -0.35 23.79 40.59
C LEU A 13 0.70 24.26 39.58
N LEU A 14 1.74 23.44 39.36
CA LEU A 14 2.50 23.47 38.12
C LEU A 14 1.49 23.19 37.00
N HIS A 15 0.86 24.24 36.50
CA HIS A 15 0.31 24.22 35.17
C HIS A 15 1.55 24.10 34.27
N ALA A 16 1.86 22.89 33.83
CA ALA A 16 2.65 22.74 32.62
C ALA A 16 1.94 23.63 31.59
N ALA A 17 2.60 24.71 31.17
CA ALA A 17 2.08 25.54 30.09
C ALA A 17 1.90 24.59 28.91
N ILE A 18 0.66 24.23 28.62
CA ILE A 18 0.34 23.45 27.44
C ILE A 18 0.69 24.39 26.30
N GLY A 19 1.86 24.18 25.70
CA GLY A 19 2.30 24.95 24.56
C GLY A 19 1.24 24.81 23.47
N GLN A 20 0.49 25.89 23.23
CA GLN A 20 -0.46 25.91 22.13
C GLN A 20 0.34 26.08 20.84
N TYR A 21 0.38 25.03 20.03
CA TYR A 21 1.01 25.08 18.72
C TYR A 21 -0.06 25.47 17.70
N ASN A 22 -0.04 26.72 17.26
CA ASN A 22 -0.92 27.19 16.19
C ASN A 22 -0.38 26.63 14.87
N VAL A 23 -1.17 25.78 14.22
CA VAL A 23 -0.85 25.22 12.91
C VAL A 23 -1.61 26.02 11.86
N ASP A 24 -0.91 26.92 11.18
CA ASP A 24 -1.41 27.68 10.03
C ASP A 24 -0.33 27.80 8.95
N ASP A 25 -0.66 28.46 7.85
CA ASP A 25 0.22 28.70 6.71
C ASP A 25 0.88 30.09 6.75
N SER A 26 0.75 30.85 7.84
CA SER A 26 1.27 32.22 7.94
C SER A 26 2.80 32.30 7.80
N GLY A 27 3.50 31.24 8.20
CA GLY A 27 4.95 31.06 8.02
C GLY A 27 5.35 30.39 6.71
N GLY A 28 4.40 30.15 5.80
CA GLY A 28 4.57 29.30 4.62
C GLY A 28 4.18 27.84 4.87
N THR A 29 4.03 27.08 3.80
CA THR A 29 3.64 25.67 3.86
C THR A 29 4.86 24.74 3.81
N GLY A 30 4.75 23.60 4.48
CA GLY A 30 5.71 22.50 4.38
C GLY A 30 5.54 21.66 3.11
N PRO A 31 6.21 20.50 3.03
CA PRO A 31 6.03 19.57 1.92
C PRO A 31 4.58 19.12 1.76
N LYS A 32 4.17 18.87 0.52
CA LYS A 32 2.86 18.32 0.21
C LYS A 32 2.72 16.92 0.82
N PHE A 33 1.59 16.68 1.48
CA PHE A 33 1.22 15.34 1.93
C PHE A 33 0.72 14.49 0.75
N ASP A 34 1.30 13.30 0.56
CA ASP A 34 1.02 12.43 -0.59
C ASP A 34 0.04 11.28 -0.32
N GLY A 35 -0.28 11.02 0.94
CA GLY A 35 -1.31 10.06 1.33
C GLY A 35 -0.80 8.87 2.15
N ILE A 36 -1.74 8.16 2.78
CA ILE A 36 -1.50 6.90 3.50
C ILE A 36 -2.02 5.72 2.67
N GLY A 37 -1.30 4.59 2.72
CA GLY A 37 -1.67 3.37 1.99
C GLY A 37 -1.45 2.07 2.74
N GLY A 38 -1.81 0.99 2.05
CA GLY A 38 -1.53 -0.39 2.44
C GLY A 38 -0.87 -1.17 1.30
N LEU A 39 -0.22 -2.30 1.65
CA LEU A 39 0.43 -3.22 0.72
C LEU A 39 -0.33 -4.56 0.70
N SER A 40 -0.75 -4.99 -0.49
CA SER A 40 -1.06 -6.39 -0.77
C SER A 40 0.14 -7.04 -1.43
N GLY A 41 0.54 -8.22 -0.96
CA GLY A 41 1.76 -8.89 -1.37
C GLY A 41 2.96 -8.56 -0.49
N GLY A 42 4.16 -8.70 -1.03
CA GLY A 42 5.31 -9.06 -0.21
C GLY A 42 5.11 -10.46 0.36
N GLY A 43 4.54 -11.35 -0.45
CA GLY A 43 4.30 -12.74 -0.11
C GLY A 43 2.86 -13.06 0.25
N ALA A 44 1.98 -13.15 -0.73
CA ALA A 44 0.69 -13.85 -0.63
C ALA A 44 -0.25 -13.39 0.51
N THR A 45 -0.14 -12.15 0.98
CA THR A 45 -0.82 -11.66 2.18
C THR A 45 -2.35 -11.59 2.03
N SER A 46 -2.84 -11.48 0.80
CA SER A 46 -4.27 -11.46 0.48
C SER A 46 -4.80 -12.80 -0.05
N ARG A 47 -4.02 -13.89 0.04
CA ARG A 47 -4.32 -15.20 -0.57
C ARG A 47 -5.68 -15.78 -0.18
N LEU A 48 -6.14 -15.57 1.04
CA LEU A 48 -7.40 -16.13 1.55
C LEU A 48 -8.62 -15.27 1.21
N LEU A 49 -8.44 -14.00 0.83
CA LEU A 49 -9.54 -13.08 0.55
C LEU A 49 -10.53 -13.61 -0.51
N PRO A 50 -10.09 -14.22 -1.64
CA PRO A 50 -11.01 -14.76 -2.65
C PRO A 50 -11.89 -15.92 -2.17
N SER A 51 -11.62 -16.50 -0.99
CA SER A 51 -12.43 -17.61 -0.44
C SER A 51 -13.64 -17.16 0.39
N TYR A 52 -13.74 -15.86 0.69
CA TYR A 52 -14.89 -15.28 1.38
C TYR A 52 -16.08 -15.13 0.42
N SER A 53 -17.29 -14.95 0.98
CA SER A 53 -18.47 -14.64 0.15
C SER A 53 -18.31 -13.28 -0.52
N THR A 54 -18.95 -13.11 -1.68
CA THR A 54 -18.92 -11.84 -2.43
C THR A 54 -19.36 -10.65 -1.58
N GLU A 55 -20.34 -10.83 -0.70
CA GLU A 55 -20.84 -9.80 0.22
C GLU A 55 -19.77 -9.43 1.25
N ALA A 56 -19.15 -10.41 1.89
CA ALA A 56 -18.11 -10.18 2.88
C ALA A 56 -16.88 -9.50 2.27
N VAL A 57 -16.45 -9.95 1.08
CA VAL A 57 -15.37 -9.32 0.33
C VAL A 57 -15.70 -7.87 -0.01
N SER A 58 -16.91 -7.60 -0.49
CA SER A 58 -17.33 -6.23 -0.84
C SER A 58 -17.28 -5.31 0.39
N GLN A 59 -17.70 -5.81 1.56
CA GLN A 59 -17.61 -5.07 2.83
C GLN A 59 -16.17 -4.84 3.28
N ILE A 60 -15.28 -5.81 3.10
CA ILE A 60 -13.84 -5.65 3.37
C ILE A 60 -13.24 -4.57 2.48
N PHE A 61 -13.54 -4.57 1.19
CA PHE A 61 -13.07 -3.50 0.30
C PHE A 61 -13.70 -2.14 0.61
N ASP A 62 -14.95 -2.09 1.10
CA ASP A 62 -15.55 -0.85 1.60
C ASP A 62 -14.78 -0.32 2.82
N LEU A 63 -14.43 -1.19 3.78
CA LEU A 63 -13.62 -0.80 4.95
C LEU A 63 -12.24 -0.25 4.56
N LEU A 64 -11.62 -0.82 3.52
CA LEU A 64 -10.28 -0.43 3.08
C LEU A 64 -10.28 0.84 2.21
N PHE A 65 -11.17 0.92 1.22
CA PHE A 65 -11.03 1.87 0.10
C PHE A 65 -12.15 2.90 -0.04
N LYS A 66 -13.32 2.69 0.60
CA LYS A 66 -14.43 3.64 0.45
C LYS A 66 -14.11 4.97 1.14
N PRO A 67 -14.15 6.10 0.43
CA PRO A 67 -13.92 7.41 1.04
C PRO A 67 -14.95 7.73 2.13
N ASN A 68 -14.52 8.47 3.16
CA ASN A 68 -15.36 8.89 4.29
C ASN A 68 -16.03 7.72 5.02
N PHE A 69 -15.36 6.57 5.07
CA PHE A 69 -15.83 5.41 5.79
C PHE A 69 -14.83 5.00 6.88
N ALA A 70 -14.20 3.83 6.76
CA ALA A 70 -13.18 3.38 7.71
C ALA A 70 -11.79 3.87 7.27
N ALA A 71 -10.89 2.96 6.87
CA ALA A 71 -9.50 3.30 6.58
C ALA A 71 -9.35 4.35 5.46
N SER A 72 -10.25 4.33 4.47
CA SER A 72 -10.31 5.31 3.38
C SER A 72 -8.95 5.53 2.71
N LEU A 73 -8.23 4.43 2.41
CA LEU A 73 -6.85 4.47 1.94
C LEU A 73 -6.70 5.28 0.64
N GLN A 74 -5.62 6.04 0.57
CA GLN A 74 -5.28 6.91 -0.57
C GLN A 74 -4.28 6.27 -1.53
N ILE A 75 -3.57 5.24 -1.06
CA ILE A 75 -2.59 4.47 -1.83
C ILE A 75 -2.89 2.98 -1.66
N CYS A 76 -2.94 2.25 -2.78
CA CYS A 76 -2.93 0.79 -2.82
C CYS A 76 -1.64 0.35 -3.53
N LYS A 77 -0.73 -0.26 -2.77
CA LYS A 77 0.49 -0.86 -3.31
C LYS A 77 0.27 -2.36 -3.45
N VAL A 78 0.70 -2.92 -4.57
CA VAL A 78 0.64 -4.37 -4.84
C VAL A 78 2.00 -4.92 -5.21
N GLU A 79 2.21 -6.21 -4.95
CA GLU A 79 3.33 -6.96 -5.52
C GLU A 79 3.11 -7.20 -7.02
N ILE A 80 4.16 -7.02 -7.80
CA ILE A 80 4.27 -7.57 -9.15
C ILE A 80 4.84 -8.97 -8.97
N GLY A 81 3.95 -9.97 -8.96
CA GLY A 81 4.29 -11.38 -8.74
C GLY A 81 5.45 -11.83 -9.63
N GLY A 82 6.33 -12.67 -9.09
CA GLY A 82 7.56 -13.09 -9.76
C GLY A 82 7.85 -14.58 -9.65
N ASP A 83 6.84 -15.38 -9.30
CA ASP A 83 6.88 -16.84 -9.09
C ASP A 83 7.78 -17.33 -7.94
N GLY A 84 8.50 -16.42 -7.27
CA GLY A 84 9.30 -16.69 -6.10
C GLY A 84 8.52 -16.53 -4.78
N GLN A 85 9.04 -17.13 -3.71
CA GLN A 85 8.57 -16.88 -2.34
C GLN A 85 8.98 -15.47 -1.93
N SER A 86 8.01 -14.65 -1.49
CA SER A 86 8.22 -13.24 -1.13
C SER A 86 7.84 -12.84 0.30
N THR A 87 7.34 -13.76 1.15
CA THR A 87 7.39 -13.84 2.64
C THR A 87 6.49 -15.00 3.12
N ASP A 88 5.17 -14.89 2.94
CA ASP A 88 4.18 -15.90 3.39
C ASP A 88 3.70 -16.83 2.26
N GLY A 89 4.23 -16.66 1.05
CA GLY A 89 3.88 -17.48 -0.12
C GLY A 89 4.45 -16.92 -1.42
N THR A 90 4.16 -17.61 -2.51
CA THR A 90 4.51 -17.16 -3.86
C THR A 90 3.36 -16.39 -4.49
N GLU A 91 3.70 -15.42 -5.34
CA GLU A 91 2.73 -14.73 -6.19
C GLU A 91 3.07 -14.91 -7.67
N SER A 92 2.02 -15.20 -8.45
CA SER A 92 2.16 -15.59 -9.85
C SER A 92 2.57 -14.41 -10.72
N SER A 93 3.60 -14.62 -11.54
CA SER A 93 4.03 -13.69 -12.57
C SER A 93 3.03 -13.57 -13.70
N HIS A 94 2.93 -12.38 -14.31
CA HIS A 94 2.25 -12.18 -15.59
C HIS A 94 2.99 -12.84 -16.76
N MET A 95 4.25 -13.25 -16.57
CA MET A 95 5.07 -13.95 -17.55
C MET A 95 5.91 -15.06 -16.91
N HIS A 96 5.46 -16.32 -16.96
CA HIS A 96 6.22 -17.46 -16.44
C HIS A 96 7.45 -17.78 -17.32
N SER A 97 7.35 -17.51 -18.61
CA SER A 97 8.43 -17.60 -19.60
C SER A 97 8.47 -16.35 -20.47
N GLN A 98 9.50 -16.21 -21.30
CA GLN A 98 9.72 -15.01 -22.13
C GLN A 98 8.58 -14.74 -23.13
N ASP A 99 7.93 -15.79 -23.62
CA ASP A 99 6.86 -15.73 -24.63
C ASP A 99 5.46 -15.89 -24.02
N ASP A 100 5.35 -15.95 -22.69
CA ASP A 100 4.09 -16.06 -21.96
C ASP A 100 3.67 -14.69 -21.43
N GLU A 101 2.44 -14.26 -21.74
CA GLU A 101 1.82 -13.09 -21.15
C GLU A 101 0.38 -13.42 -20.73
N ASN A 102 0.09 -13.30 -19.43
CA ASN A 102 -1.25 -13.47 -18.90
C ASN A 102 -1.49 -12.52 -17.73
N TYR A 103 -2.30 -11.50 -18.00
CA TYR A 103 -2.65 -10.45 -17.05
C TYR A 103 -3.84 -10.80 -16.15
N HIS A 104 -4.28 -12.06 -16.10
CA HIS A 104 -5.42 -12.51 -15.28
C HIS A 104 -5.00 -13.42 -14.11
N ARG A 105 -3.69 -13.62 -13.91
CA ARG A 105 -3.18 -14.48 -12.83
C ARG A 105 -3.16 -13.74 -11.49
N GLY A 106 -3.33 -14.49 -10.41
CA GLY A 106 -3.33 -13.94 -9.05
C GLY A 106 -4.59 -13.09 -8.78
N TYR A 107 -4.50 -12.25 -7.75
CA TYR A 107 -5.63 -11.48 -7.25
C TYR A 107 -5.36 -9.97 -7.20
N GLU A 108 -4.13 -9.53 -7.48
CA GLU A 108 -3.76 -8.12 -7.37
C GLU A 108 -4.46 -7.23 -8.41
N TRP A 109 -4.70 -7.75 -9.62
CA TRP A 109 -5.51 -7.06 -10.63
C TRP A 109 -6.92 -6.76 -10.14
N TRP A 110 -7.52 -7.73 -9.45
CA TRP A 110 -8.86 -7.61 -8.88
C TRP A 110 -8.88 -6.63 -7.70
N ILE A 111 -7.89 -6.70 -6.80
CA ILE A 111 -7.76 -5.77 -5.67
C ILE A 111 -7.62 -4.32 -6.18
N MET A 112 -6.73 -4.07 -7.14
CA MET A 112 -6.55 -2.73 -7.72
C MET A 112 -7.82 -2.22 -8.40
N THR A 113 -8.54 -3.09 -9.09
CA THR A 113 -9.81 -2.74 -9.76
C THR A 113 -10.89 -2.39 -8.74
N GLU A 114 -11.05 -3.19 -7.68
CA GLU A 114 -12.03 -2.94 -6.62
C GLU A 114 -11.67 -1.69 -5.78
N ALA A 115 -10.38 -1.38 -5.63
CA ALA A 115 -9.90 -0.15 -5.02
C ALA A 115 -10.27 1.08 -5.87
N LYS A 116 -9.95 1.08 -7.16
CA LYS A 116 -10.30 2.19 -8.10
C LYS A 116 -11.81 2.38 -8.22
N LYS A 117 -12.59 1.31 -8.21
CA LYS A 117 -14.06 1.37 -8.25
C LYS A 117 -14.65 2.13 -7.08
N ARG A 118 -14.08 1.98 -5.88
CA ARG A 118 -14.53 2.67 -4.65
C ARG A 118 -13.95 4.07 -4.51
N ASN A 119 -12.69 4.23 -4.89
CA ASN A 119 -11.98 5.50 -4.87
C ASN A 119 -11.25 5.71 -6.19
N PRO A 120 -11.88 6.41 -7.16
CA PRO A 120 -11.25 6.69 -8.46
C PRO A 120 -9.92 7.45 -8.36
N ASN A 121 -9.74 8.21 -7.27
CA ASN A 121 -8.53 9.00 -7.00
C ASN A 121 -7.45 8.22 -6.25
N ILE A 122 -7.64 6.94 -5.92
CA ILE A 122 -6.61 6.14 -5.25
C ILE A 122 -5.36 6.05 -6.14
N LYS A 123 -4.18 6.20 -5.54
CA LYS A 123 -2.90 6.02 -6.22
C LYS A 123 -2.53 4.54 -6.20
N LEU A 124 -2.13 3.99 -7.35
CA LEU A 124 -1.70 2.60 -7.47
C LEU A 124 -0.17 2.54 -7.59
N TYR A 125 0.45 1.58 -6.90
CA TYR A 125 1.89 1.31 -6.96
C TYR A 125 2.13 -0.18 -7.17
N GLY A 126 3.07 -0.54 -8.04
CA GLY A 126 3.55 -1.91 -8.22
C GLY A 126 5.03 -2.02 -7.85
N LEU A 127 5.42 -3.14 -7.22
CA LEU A 127 6.82 -3.45 -6.89
C LEU A 127 7.06 -4.96 -7.01
N SER A 128 8.15 -5.39 -7.65
CA SER A 128 8.56 -6.79 -7.67
C SER A 128 9.42 -7.16 -6.47
N TRP A 129 9.09 -8.27 -5.80
CA TRP A 129 9.96 -8.92 -4.81
C TRP A 129 10.86 -9.98 -5.43
N ALA A 130 10.31 -10.72 -6.39
CA ALA A 130 11.00 -11.75 -7.16
C ALA A 130 10.85 -11.49 -8.65
N TYR A 131 11.62 -12.21 -9.45
CA TYR A 131 11.54 -12.21 -10.90
C TYR A 131 11.63 -13.66 -11.39
N PRO A 132 10.87 -14.04 -12.43
CA PRO A 132 11.07 -15.30 -13.13
C PRO A 132 12.51 -15.40 -13.64
N ALA A 133 13.10 -16.60 -13.62
CA ALA A 133 14.53 -16.79 -13.94
C ALA A 133 14.94 -16.26 -15.33
N TRP A 134 14.02 -16.25 -16.29
CA TRP A 134 14.27 -15.74 -17.64
C TRP A 134 14.50 -14.22 -17.66
N VAL A 135 13.95 -13.46 -16.71
CA VAL A 135 14.08 -11.99 -16.62
C VAL A 135 15.52 -11.52 -16.33
N GLY A 136 16.41 -12.44 -15.93
CA GLY A 136 17.86 -12.21 -15.85
C GLY A 136 18.66 -13.06 -16.83
N ASN A 137 18.03 -13.61 -17.88
CA ASN A 137 18.60 -14.62 -18.79
C ASN A 137 19.33 -15.74 -18.03
N GLY A 138 18.68 -16.28 -16.99
CA GLY A 138 19.23 -17.36 -16.15
C GLY A 138 20.44 -16.98 -15.28
N SER A 139 20.84 -15.70 -15.22
CA SER A 139 22.03 -15.27 -14.49
C SER A 139 21.88 -15.20 -12.97
N GLY A 140 20.65 -15.33 -12.46
CA GLY A 140 20.34 -15.10 -11.03
C GLY A 140 20.32 -13.64 -10.61
N SER A 141 20.49 -12.69 -11.54
CA SER A 141 20.40 -11.24 -11.26
C SER A 141 19.46 -10.55 -12.26
N PRO A 142 18.43 -9.82 -11.80
CA PRO A 142 17.59 -9.01 -12.69
C PRO A 142 18.34 -7.78 -13.23
N TYR A 143 19.55 -7.48 -12.73
CA TYR A 143 20.29 -6.28 -13.12
C TYR A 143 21.39 -6.55 -14.15
N LYS A 144 21.68 -7.82 -14.47
CA LYS A 144 22.69 -8.15 -15.48
C LYS A 144 22.25 -7.75 -16.90
N TYR A 145 20.95 -7.85 -17.16
CA TYR A 145 20.34 -7.50 -18.44
C TYR A 145 19.17 -6.53 -18.18
N PRO A 146 19.46 -5.26 -17.84
CA PRO A 146 18.45 -4.32 -17.35
C PRO A 146 17.31 -4.08 -18.34
N GLU A 147 17.58 -4.20 -19.64
CA GLU A 147 16.54 -4.08 -20.69
C GLU A 147 15.47 -5.17 -20.61
N LEU A 148 15.84 -6.41 -20.25
CA LEU A 148 14.87 -7.50 -20.06
C LEU A 148 13.97 -7.23 -18.86
N THR A 149 14.57 -6.79 -17.75
CA THR A 149 13.85 -6.43 -16.52
C THR A 149 12.95 -5.22 -16.73
N ALA A 150 13.44 -4.17 -17.39
CA ALA A 150 12.64 -3.00 -17.72
C ALA A 150 11.46 -3.38 -18.64
N GLY A 151 11.71 -4.20 -19.67
CA GLY A 151 10.67 -4.71 -20.55
C GLY A 151 9.60 -5.53 -19.81
N TYR A 152 10.01 -6.41 -18.91
CA TYR A 152 9.10 -7.19 -18.05
C TYR A 152 8.19 -6.30 -17.19
N ILE A 153 8.75 -5.27 -16.54
CA ILE A 153 7.98 -4.33 -15.71
C ILE A 153 7.05 -3.45 -16.57
N VAL A 154 7.53 -2.95 -17.71
CA VAL A 154 6.70 -2.13 -18.61
C VAL A 154 5.52 -2.93 -19.15
N LYS A 155 5.71 -4.21 -19.49
CA LYS A 155 4.61 -5.11 -19.88
C LYS A 155 3.55 -5.24 -18.79
N TRP A 156 3.95 -5.34 -17.52
CA TRP A 156 3.00 -5.36 -16.39
C TRP A 156 2.15 -4.09 -16.35
N ILE A 157 2.78 -2.91 -16.47
CA ILE A 157 2.10 -1.60 -16.47
C ILE A 157 1.17 -1.46 -17.68
N GLN A 158 1.63 -1.87 -18.86
CA GLN A 158 0.83 -1.85 -20.09
C GLN A 158 -0.39 -2.78 -19.97
N GLY A 159 -0.20 -4.00 -19.44
CA GLY A 159 -1.26 -4.96 -19.19
C GLY A 159 -2.30 -4.45 -18.18
N ALA A 160 -1.87 -3.76 -17.12
CA ALA A 160 -2.76 -3.09 -16.17
C ALA A 160 -3.68 -2.09 -16.89
N LYS A 161 -3.10 -1.28 -17.78
CA LYS A 161 -3.85 -0.27 -18.54
C LYS A 161 -4.76 -0.88 -19.61
N SER A 162 -4.26 -1.80 -20.43
CA SER A 162 -4.99 -2.34 -21.58
C SER A 162 -6.11 -3.29 -21.17
N THR A 163 -5.91 -4.06 -20.11
CA THR A 163 -6.85 -5.11 -19.67
C THR A 163 -7.89 -4.56 -18.68
N TYR A 164 -7.47 -3.67 -17.77
CA TYR A 164 -8.31 -3.22 -16.64
C TYR A 164 -8.56 -1.70 -16.62
N GLY A 165 -7.95 -0.94 -17.52
CA GLY A 165 -8.08 0.52 -17.55
C GLY A 165 -7.37 1.24 -16.39
N LEU A 166 -6.52 0.54 -15.62
CA LEU A 166 -5.85 1.08 -14.44
C LEU A 166 -4.79 2.12 -14.83
N THR A 167 -4.85 3.29 -14.17
CA THR A 167 -3.91 4.43 -14.31
C THR A 167 -3.66 5.10 -12.98
#